data_AF-A0A6S7GP64-F1
#
_entry.id   AF-A0A6S7GP64-F1
#
_cell.length_a   1.000
_cell.length_b   1.000
_cell.length_c   1.000
_cell.angle_alpha   90.00
_cell.angle_beta   90.00
_cell.angle_gamma   90.00
#
_symmetry.space_group_name_H-M   'P 1'
#
loop_
_entity.id
_entity.type
_entity.pdbx_description
1 polymer ?
#
loop_
_entity_poly.entity_id
_entity_poly.type
_entity_poly.pdbx_seq_one_letter_code
_entity_poly.pdbx_strand_id
1 'polypeptide(L)'
;MEEQIANLQTKLKLLNFTAKKTDSTIAKADIDVSERLCSSIKAMIKAVSDVKETIEEQKFKSGATVEIVSEWSDEIEQQIEFADEQVRKIANQIREINYEFKQAEDVKKRDAQLEFERAQRKYVKYRLTLPLPYQEAQIKTSKAKEIFLDAKFNLNKWHSNESELKLDNDAKDGNDELSYAKQQLGTTSSETKLLGLPWDKENDTLRIEFPQVETEPTKQGVLSTLAKVYD
;
A
#
# COMPACT_ATOMS: atom_id res chain seq x y z
N MET A 1 8.66 30.05 -60.02
CA MET A 1 7.90 30.68 -58.92
C MET A 1 6.46 30.14 -58.85
N GLU A 2 5.67 30.19 -59.93
CA GLU A 2 4.26 29.72 -59.92
C GLU A 2 4.07 28.25 -59.48
N GLU A 3 4.92 27.33 -59.94
CA GLU A 3 4.85 25.91 -59.57
C GLU A 3 5.09 25.66 -58.06
N GLN A 4 6.01 26.42 -57.45
CA GLN A 4 6.30 26.31 -56.02
C GLN A 4 5.19 26.91 -55.16
N ILE A 5 4.56 28.01 -55.61
CA ILE A 5 3.39 28.59 -54.94
C ILE A 5 2.21 27.62 -54.98
N ALA A 6 1.97 26.98 -56.12
CA ALA A 6 0.94 25.94 -56.24
C ALA A 6 1.21 24.75 -55.31
N ASN A 7 2.47 24.30 -55.21
CA ASN A 7 2.90 23.25 -54.28
C ASN A 7 2.71 23.67 -52.80
N LEU A 8 3.05 24.90 -52.44
CA LEU A 8 2.82 25.42 -51.09
C LEU A 8 1.32 25.42 -50.75
N GLN A 9 0.46 25.85 -51.68
CA GLN A 9 -0.99 25.84 -51.47
C GLN A 9 -1.57 24.44 -51.30
N THR A 10 -1.09 23.43 -52.04
CA THR A 10 -1.55 22.04 -51.86
C THR A 10 -1.11 21.48 -50.50
N LYS A 11 0.13 21.75 -50.08
CA LYS A 11 0.64 21.39 -48.76
C LYS A 11 -0.12 22.07 -47.63
N LEU A 12 -0.44 23.36 -47.74
CA LEU A 12 -1.25 24.08 -46.75
C LEU A 12 -2.68 23.53 -46.66
N LYS A 13 -3.31 23.18 -47.78
CA LYS A 13 -4.63 22.52 -47.78
C LYS A 13 -4.57 21.17 -47.06
N LEU A 14 -3.52 20.39 -47.31
CA LEU A 14 -3.31 19.09 -46.67
C LEU A 14 -3.03 19.23 -45.16
N LEU A 15 -2.19 20.21 -44.78
CA LEU A 15 -1.90 20.55 -43.39
C LEU A 15 -3.17 20.92 -42.64
N ASN A 16 -3.97 21.85 -43.16
CA ASN A 16 -5.23 22.24 -42.54
C ASN A 16 -6.25 21.11 -42.47
N PHE A 17 -6.31 20.26 -43.49
CA PHE A 17 -7.20 19.10 -43.49
C PHE A 17 -6.81 18.08 -42.42
N THR A 18 -5.51 17.83 -42.22
CA THR A 18 -5.02 16.92 -41.17
C THR A 18 -5.12 17.55 -39.78
N ALA A 19 -4.81 18.83 -39.65
CA ALA A 19 -4.98 19.62 -38.42
C ALA A 19 -6.44 19.71 -37.98
N LYS A 20 -7.42 19.71 -38.88
CA LYS A 20 -8.85 19.66 -38.51
C LYS A 20 -9.33 18.29 -38.04
N LYS A 21 -8.59 17.21 -38.33
CA LYS A 21 -8.95 15.86 -37.86
C LYS A 21 -8.60 15.63 -36.39
N THR A 22 -7.77 16.50 -35.78
CA THR A 22 -7.31 16.36 -34.40
C THR A 22 -8.46 16.18 -33.42
N ASP A 23 -9.45 17.06 -33.42
CA ASP A 23 -10.58 17.00 -32.49
C ASP A 23 -11.34 15.66 -32.57
N SER A 24 -11.51 15.13 -33.79
CA SER A 24 -12.17 13.83 -34.01
C SER A 24 -11.36 12.63 -33.55
N THR A 25 -10.04 12.78 -33.45
CA THR A 25 -9.10 11.71 -33.05
C THR A 25 -8.83 11.74 -31.56
N ILE A 26 -8.77 12.96 -31.01
CA ILE A 26 -8.81 13.28 -29.59
C ILE A 26 -10.03 12.61 -28.92
N ALA A 27 -11.22 12.71 -29.54
CA ALA A 27 -12.44 12.07 -29.03
C ALA A 27 -12.37 10.53 -28.94
N LYS A 28 -11.48 9.88 -29.69
CA LYS A 28 -11.33 8.42 -29.67
C LYS A 28 -10.41 7.92 -28.55
N ALA A 29 -9.68 8.82 -27.88
CA ALA A 29 -8.74 8.52 -26.79
C ALA A 29 -7.71 7.42 -27.12
N ASP A 30 -7.39 7.24 -28.41
CA ASP A 30 -6.40 6.26 -28.87
C ASP A 30 -5.02 6.94 -28.95
N ILE A 31 -4.09 6.50 -28.10
CA ILE A 31 -2.75 7.06 -27.97
C ILE A 31 -1.97 6.87 -29.28
N ASP A 32 -2.01 5.68 -29.88
CA ASP A 32 -1.21 5.36 -31.07
C ASP A 32 -1.68 6.18 -32.28
N VAL A 33 -3.00 6.33 -32.42
CA VAL A 33 -3.58 7.16 -33.49
C VAL A 33 -3.22 8.63 -33.28
N SER A 34 -3.27 9.11 -32.04
CA SER A 34 -2.89 10.46 -31.65
C SER A 34 -1.41 10.75 -31.95
N GLU A 35 -0.50 9.83 -31.60
CA GLU A 35 0.93 9.96 -31.86
C GLU A 35 1.28 9.98 -33.35
N ARG A 36 0.64 9.10 -34.14
CA ARG A 36 0.81 9.07 -35.60
C ARG A 36 0.36 10.37 -36.24
N LEU A 37 -0.77 10.92 -35.80
CA LEU A 37 -1.27 12.21 -36.30
C LEU A 37 -0.37 13.37 -35.91
N CYS A 38 0.10 13.41 -34.66
CA CYS A 38 1.07 14.41 -34.21
C CYS A 38 2.34 14.40 -35.08
N SER A 39 2.88 13.22 -35.36
CA SER A 39 4.07 13.04 -36.20
C SER A 39 3.82 13.49 -37.65
N SER A 40 2.65 13.15 -38.19
CA SER A 40 2.23 13.57 -39.54
C SER A 40 2.11 15.09 -39.66
N ILE A 41 1.44 15.75 -38.71
CA ILE A 41 1.27 17.21 -38.69
C ILE A 41 2.64 17.90 -38.59
N LYS A 42 3.52 17.45 -37.69
CA LYS A 42 4.90 17.98 -37.58
C LYS A 42 5.69 17.85 -38.87
N ALA A 43 5.58 16.71 -39.56
CA ALA A 43 6.24 16.51 -40.85
C ALA A 43 5.68 17.46 -41.93
N MET A 44 4.36 17.69 -41.94
CA MET A 44 3.74 18.64 -42.87
C MET A 44 4.13 20.10 -42.57
N ILE A 45 4.20 20.50 -41.29
CA ILE A 45 4.69 21.84 -40.87
C ILE A 45 6.12 22.07 -41.37
N LYS A 46 7.01 21.10 -41.17
CA LYS A 46 8.39 21.17 -41.69
C LYS A 46 8.40 21.30 -43.21
N ALA A 47 7.63 20.48 -43.91
CA ALA A 47 7.56 20.54 -45.36
C ALA A 47 6.95 21.84 -45.93
N VAL A 48 6.14 22.57 -45.15
CA VAL A 48 5.60 23.90 -45.50
C VAL A 48 6.62 24.99 -45.24
N SER A 49 7.31 24.97 -44.09
CA SER A 49 8.39 25.92 -43.77
C SER A 49 9.55 25.83 -44.78
N ASP A 50 10.01 24.61 -45.10
CA ASP A 50 11.06 24.41 -46.11
C ASP A 50 10.68 25.03 -47.47
N VAL A 51 9.42 24.89 -47.92
CA VAL A 51 8.96 25.47 -49.20
C VAL A 51 8.80 26.99 -49.09
N LYS A 52 8.31 27.50 -47.95
CA LYS A 52 8.20 28.94 -47.68
C LYS A 52 9.56 29.63 -47.81
N GLU A 53 10.59 29.12 -47.13
CA GLU A 53 11.95 29.67 -47.19
C GLU A 53 12.48 29.73 -48.63
N THR A 54 12.28 28.66 -49.42
CA THR A 54 12.70 28.67 -50.83
C THR A 54 11.97 29.71 -51.70
N ILE A 55 10.71 30.02 -51.38
CA ILE A 55 9.93 31.04 -52.10
C ILE A 55 10.39 32.44 -51.70
N GLU A 56 10.68 32.68 -50.42
CA GLU A 56 11.21 33.96 -49.93
C GLU A 56 12.54 34.30 -50.60
N GLU A 57 13.48 33.34 -50.64
CA GLU A 57 14.75 33.52 -51.33
C GLU A 57 14.56 33.90 -52.81
N GLN A 58 13.59 33.28 -53.50
CA GLN A 58 13.29 33.60 -54.89
C GLN A 58 12.64 34.97 -55.05
N LYS A 59 11.75 35.37 -54.13
CA LYS A 59 11.12 36.70 -54.13
C LYS A 59 12.17 37.79 -53.93
N PHE A 60 13.12 37.62 -53.01
CA PHE A 60 14.24 38.55 -52.83
C PHE A 60 15.16 38.61 -54.05
N LYS A 61 15.47 37.46 -54.68
CA LYS A 61 16.24 37.41 -55.94
C LYS A 61 15.54 38.15 -57.09
N SER A 62 14.21 38.19 -57.10
CA SER A 62 13.39 38.89 -58.11
C SER A 62 13.18 40.39 -57.84
N GLY A 63 13.73 40.94 -56.75
CA GLY A 63 13.64 42.37 -56.43
C GLY A 63 12.36 42.79 -55.72
N ALA A 64 11.63 41.86 -55.08
CA ALA A 64 10.47 42.19 -54.26
C ALA A 64 10.86 43.03 -53.02
N THR A 65 9.99 43.95 -52.62
CA THR A 65 10.17 44.71 -51.38
C THR A 65 9.95 43.82 -50.16
N VAL A 66 10.73 44.09 -49.10
CA VAL A 66 10.71 43.30 -47.86
C VAL A 66 9.32 43.23 -47.23
N GLU A 67 8.56 44.32 -47.30
CA GLU A 67 7.20 44.43 -46.71
C GLU A 67 6.21 43.43 -47.35
N ILE A 68 6.18 43.32 -48.68
CA ILE A 68 5.28 42.40 -49.39
C ILE A 68 5.64 40.93 -49.11
N VAL A 69 6.93 40.65 -48.95
CA VAL A 69 7.39 39.30 -48.57
C VAL A 69 6.99 38.98 -47.13
N SER A 70 7.07 39.96 -46.22
CA SER A 70 6.69 39.78 -44.81
C SER A 70 5.19 39.52 -44.63
N GLU A 71 4.31 40.30 -45.27
CA GLU A 71 2.86 40.10 -45.15
C GLU A 71 2.44 38.70 -45.64
N TRP A 72 3.03 38.25 -46.75
CA TRP A 72 2.80 36.90 -47.28
C TRP A 72 3.38 35.80 -46.37
N SER A 73 4.53 36.05 -45.76
CA SER A 73 5.16 35.15 -44.78
C SER A 73 4.27 34.99 -43.54
N ASP A 74 3.74 36.09 -43.02
CA ASP A 74 2.93 36.13 -41.81
C ASP A 74 1.63 35.33 -41.97
N GLU A 75 0.98 35.39 -43.15
CA GLU A 75 -0.20 34.57 -43.44
C GLU A 75 0.09 33.06 -43.35
N ILE A 76 1.28 32.64 -43.79
CA ILE A 76 1.69 31.23 -43.74
C ILE A 76 2.06 30.84 -42.31
N GLU A 77 2.74 31.73 -41.57
CA GLU A 77 3.07 31.50 -40.16
C GLU A 77 1.82 31.35 -39.30
N GLN A 78 0.75 32.11 -39.55
CA GLN A 78 -0.52 31.92 -38.85
C GLN A 78 -1.12 30.52 -39.05
N GLN A 79 -0.98 29.94 -40.25
CA GLN A 79 -1.47 28.57 -40.51
C GLN A 79 -0.57 27.51 -39.88
N ILE A 80 0.73 27.76 -39.82
CA ILE A 80 1.67 26.91 -39.08
C ILE A 80 1.36 26.95 -37.59
N GLU A 81 1.15 28.13 -37.01
CA GLU A 81 0.82 28.32 -35.59
C GLU A 81 -0.47 27.58 -35.23
N PHE A 82 -1.50 27.66 -36.07
CA PHE A 82 -2.73 26.87 -35.90
C PHE A 82 -2.44 25.37 -35.86
N ALA A 83 -1.60 24.85 -36.76
CA ALA A 83 -1.23 23.44 -36.75
C ALA A 83 -0.40 23.04 -35.52
N ASP A 84 0.48 23.93 -35.04
CA ASP A 84 1.26 23.74 -33.81
C ASP A 84 0.38 23.77 -32.55
N GLU A 85 -0.68 24.57 -32.51
CA GLU A 85 -1.70 24.49 -31.47
C GLU A 85 -2.38 23.11 -31.44
N GLN A 86 -2.70 22.55 -32.61
CA GLN A 86 -3.29 21.22 -32.69
C GLN A 86 -2.32 20.13 -32.21
N VAL A 87 -1.04 20.24 -32.54
CA VAL A 87 0.02 19.38 -32.00
C VAL A 87 0.08 19.48 -30.47
N ARG A 88 0.02 20.70 -29.91
CA ARG A 88 -0.01 20.92 -28.45
C ARG A 88 -1.23 20.28 -27.80
N LYS A 89 -2.42 20.39 -28.40
CA LYS A 89 -3.65 19.74 -27.90
C LYS A 89 -3.50 18.22 -27.84
N ILE A 90 -3.03 17.58 -28.92
CA ILE A 90 -2.79 16.13 -28.93
C ILE A 90 -1.79 15.74 -27.83
N ALA A 91 -0.68 16.48 -27.71
CA ALA A 91 0.36 16.17 -26.73
C ALA A 91 -0.13 16.27 -25.28
N ASN A 92 -1.02 17.23 -24.98
CA ASN A 92 -1.65 17.35 -23.67
C ASN A 92 -2.57 16.16 -23.38
N GLN A 93 -3.37 15.73 -24.37
CA GLN A 93 -4.24 14.57 -24.19
C GLN A 93 -3.48 13.27 -23.98
N ILE A 94 -2.42 13.03 -24.74
CA ILE A 94 -1.56 11.84 -24.53
C ILE A 94 -1.01 11.84 -23.09
N ARG A 95 -0.61 13.01 -22.58
CA ARG A 95 -0.15 13.14 -21.18
C ARG A 95 -1.25 12.82 -20.18
N GLU A 96 -2.46 13.30 -20.41
CA GLU A 96 -3.61 13.08 -19.52
C GLU A 96 -4.00 11.59 -19.47
N ILE A 97 -4.13 10.93 -20.63
CA ILE A 97 -4.45 9.49 -20.71
C ILE A 97 -3.37 8.66 -20.00
N ASN A 98 -2.09 8.96 -20.24
CA ASN A 98 -0.98 8.26 -19.58
C ASN A 98 -0.98 8.46 -18.06
N TYR A 99 -1.35 9.65 -17.59
CA TYR A 99 -1.46 9.95 -16.17
C TYR A 99 -2.60 9.15 -15.51
N GLU A 100 -3.78 9.10 -16.14
CA GLU A 100 -4.92 8.31 -15.68
C GLU A 100 -4.59 6.81 -15.64
N PHE A 101 -3.92 6.30 -16.67
CA PHE A 101 -3.50 4.89 -16.72
C PHE A 101 -2.57 4.54 -15.55
N LYS A 102 -1.58 5.40 -15.30
CA LYS A 102 -0.64 5.22 -14.18
C LYS A 102 -1.35 5.27 -12.82
N GLN A 103 -2.26 6.23 -12.63
CA GLN A 103 -3.05 6.28 -11.40
C GLN A 103 -3.89 5.02 -11.18
N ALA A 104 -4.55 4.52 -12.23
CA ALA A 104 -5.35 3.30 -12.14
C ALA A 104 -4.49 2.08 -11.77
N GLU A 105 -3.26 2.00 -12.28
CA GLU A 105 -2.32 0.94 -11.91
C GLU A 105 -1.89 1.04 -10.45
N ASP A 106 -1.60 2.24 -9.96
CA ASP A 106 -1.22 2.48 -8.57
C ASP A 106 -2.37 2.20 -7.59
N VAL A 107 -3.61 2.47 -7.98
CA VAL A 107 -4.81 2.10 -7.21
C VAL A 107 -4.93 0.58 -7.14
N LYS A 108 -4.82 -0.12 -8.27
CA LYS A 108 -4.86 -1.60 -8.31
C LYS A 108 -3.79 -2.24 -7.42
N LYS A 109 -2.58 -1.69 -7.42
CA LYS A 109 -1.49 -2.17 -6.55
C LYS A 109 -1.82 -2.00 -5.07
N ARG A 110 -2.36 -0.83 -4.68
CA ARG A 110 -2.80 -0.57 -3.29
C ARG A 110 -3.94 -1.50 -2.87
N ASP A 111 -4.92 -1.70 -3.73
CA ASP A 111 -6.06 -2.59 -3.45
C ASP A 111 -5.60 -4.03 -3.26
N ALA A 112 -4.73 -4.54 -4.15
CA ALA A 112 -4.15 -5.88 -4.01
C ALA A 112 -3.34 -6.03 -2.71
N GLN A 113 -2.59 -4.99 -2.31
CA GLN A 113 -1.86 -4.98 -1.05
C GLN A 113 -2.81 -5.03 0.16
N LEU A 114 -3.90 -4.26 0.12
CA LEU A 114 -4.89 -4.24 1.18
C LEU A 114 -5.64 -5.58 1.29
N GLU A 115 -5.95 -6.22 0.16
CA GLU A 115 -6.55 -7.56 0.15
C GLU A 115 -5.61 -8.62 0.74
N PHE A 116 -4.33 -8.56 0.39
CA PHE A 116 -3.33 -9.45 0.97
C PHE A 116 -3.22 -9.27 2.49
N GLU A 117 -3.17 -8.03 2.98
CA GLU A 117 -3.13 -7.76 4.41
C GLU A 117 -4.40 -8.24 5.12
N ARG A 118 -5.58 -7.99 4.52
CA ARG A 118 -6.86 -8.51 5.03
C ARG A 118 -6.86 -10.03 5.10
N ALA A 119 -6.33 -10.72 4.08
CA ALA A 119 -6.21 -12.17 4.07
C ALA A 119 -5.28 -12.68 5.18
N GLN A 120 -4.13 -12.03 5.40
CA GLN A 120 -3.23 -12.36 6.50
C GLN A 120 -3.89 -12.15 7.87
N ARG A 121 -4.53 -11.01 8.09
CA ARG A 121 -5.28 -10.73 9.33
C ARG A 121 -6.37 -11.78 9.56
N LYS A 122 -7.09 -12.16 8.49
CA LYS A 122 -8.12 -13.20 8.54
C LYS A 122 -7.52 -14.56 8.92
N TYR A 123 -6.39 -14.94 8.33
CA TYR A 123 -5.68 -16.17 8.65
C TYR A 123 -5.20 -16.20 10.11
N VAL A 124 -4.58 -15.12 10.60
CA VAL A 124 -4.17 -14.99 12.00
C VAL A 124 -5.38 -15.09 12.92
N LYS A 125 -6.48 -14.39 12.61
CA LYS A 125 -7.73 -14.50 13.35
C LYS A 125 -8.22 -15.93 13.39
N TYR A 126 -8.30 -16.62 12.25
CA TYR A 126 -8.71 -18.04 12.22
C TYR A 126 -7.80 -18.90 13.08
N ARG A 127 -6.48 -18.74 13.01
CA ARG A 127 -5.53 -19.50 13.83
C ARG A 127 -5.72 -19.27 15.33
N LEU A 128 -6.07 -18.04 15.74
CA LEU A 128 -6.37 -17.70 17.13
C LEU A 128 -7.75 -18.18 17.58
N THR A 129 -8.75 -18.19 16.68
CA THR A 129 -10.13 -18.61 16.99
C THR A 129 -10.42 -20.09 16.76
N LEU A 130 -9.51 -20.83 16.12
CA LEU A 130 -9.64 -22.28 15.95
C LEU A 130 -9.67 -22.91 17.36
N PRO A 131 -10.53 -23.89 17.67
CA PRO A 131 -10.62 -24.52 19.00
C PRO A 131 -9.35 -25.23 19.49
N LEU A 132 -8.32 -25.30 18.65
CA LEU A 132 -7.09 -26.07 18.89
C LEU A 132 -6.26 -25.55 20.08
N PRO A 133 -6.01 -24.24 20.29
CA PRO A 133 -5.28 -23.77 21.46
C PRO A 133 -6.05 -24.01 22.77
N TYR A 134 -7.37 -23.92 22.74
CA TYR A 134 -8.24 -24.16 23.89
C TYR A 134 -8.24 -25.64 24.28
N GLN A 135 -8.47 -26.53 23.31
CA GLN A 135 -8.39 -27.97 23.54
C GLN A 135 -6.98 -28.41 23.96
N GLU A 136 -5.93 -27.87 23.33
CA GLU A 136 -4.55 -28.14 23.74
C GLU A 136 -4.26 -27.64 25.16
N ALA A 137 -4.77 -26.46 25.55
CA ALA A 137 -4.61 -25.93 26.90
C ALA A 137 -5.34 -26.81 27.93
N GLN A 138 -6.55 -27.28 27.61
CA GLN A 138 -7.26 -28.26 28.44
C GLN A 138 -6.51 -29.59 28.55
N ILE A 139 -6.02 -30.13 27.43
CA ILE A 139 -5.24 -31.38 27.40
C ILE A 139 -3.97 -31.23 28.24
N LYS A 140 -3.22 -30.13 28.09
CA LYS A 140 -2.01 -29.85 28.88
C LYS A 140 -2.33 -29.75 30.37
N THR A 141 -3.45 -29.14 30.72
CA THR A 141 -3.92 -29.05 32.12
C THR A 141 -4.28 -30.42 32.67
N SER A 142 -5.08 -31.20 31.95
CA SER A 142 -5.48 -32.55 32.37
C SER A 142 -4.27 -33.45 32.55
N LYS A 143 -3.33 -33.41 31.61
CA LYS A 143 -2.07 -34.14 31.69
C LYS A 143 -1.21 -33.71 32.88
N ALA A 144 -1.15 -32.41 33.18
CA ALA A 144 -0.46 -31.93 34.37
C ALA A 144 -1.10 -32.50 35.65
N LYS A 145 -2.44 -32.46 35.77
CA LYS A 145 -3.16 -33.05 36.92
C LYS A 145 -2.84 -34.55 37.09
N GLU A 146 -2.82 -35.31 35.99
CA GLU A 146 -2.48 -36.74 35.99
C GLU A 146 -1.06 -37.00 36.51
N ILE A 147 -0.05 -36.27 36.00
CA ILE A 147 1.34 -36.43 36.45
C ILE A 147 1.51 -36.11 37.94
N PHE A 148 0.84 -35.06 38.43
CA PHE A 148 0.91 -34.72 39.86
C PHE A 148 0.21 -35.78 40.71
N LEU A 149 -0.93 -36.33 40.27
CA LEU A 149 -1.64 -37.40 40.95
C LEU A 149 -0.80 -38.69 41.03
N ASP A 150 -0.08 -39.06 39.97
CA ASP A 150 0.85 -40.20 39.98
C ASP A 150 1.94 -40.05 41.05
N ALA A 151 2.38 -38.82 41.29
CA ALA A 151 3.33 -38.48 42.35
C ALA A 151 2.66 -38.27 43.73
N LYS A 152 1.37 -38.61 43.89
CA LYS A 152 0.53 -38.42 45.08
C LYS A 152 0.32 -36.95 45.51
N PHE A 153 0.45 -36.01 44.59
CA PHE A 153 0.19 -34.58 44.81
C PHE A 153 -1.13 -34.16 44.16
N ASN A 154 -1.94 -33.38 44.89
CA ASN A 154 -3.15 -32.75 44.33
C ASN A 154 -2.84 -31.32 43.87
N LEU A 155 -3.08 -31.04 42.58
CA LEU A 155 -2.85 -29.72 41.98
C LEU A 155 -4.03 -28.76 42.25
N ASN A 156 -4.02 -28.10 43.42
CA ASN A 156 -5.14 -27.26 43.91
C ASN A 156 -5.11 -25.78 43.48
N LYS A 157 -4.02 -25.28 42.88
CA LYS A 157 -3.79 -23.81 42.68
C LYS A 157 -3.70 -23.35 41.23
N TRP A 158 -4.03 -24.19 40.26
CA TRP A 158 -4.03 -23.74 38.87
C TRP A 158 -5.30 -22.93 38.58
N HIS A 159 -5.12 -21.66 38.22
CA HIS A 159 -6.22 -20.77 37.82
C HIS A 159 -5.88 -20.13 36.47
N SER A 160 -6.80 -20.22 35.52
CA SER A 160 -6.70 -19.52 34.22
C SER A 160 -7.37 -18.15 34.31
N ASN A 161 -6.79 -17.16 33.62
CA ASN A 161 -7.38 -15.83 33.47
C ASN A 161 -8.60 -15.83 32.51
N GLU A 162 -8.72 -16.84 31.65
CA GLU A 162 -9.92 -17.03 30.81
C GLU A 162 -10.92 -17.94 31.53
N SER A 163 -12.15 -17.44 31.70
CA SER A 163 -13.23 -18.14 32.40
C SER A 163 -13.58 -19.48 31.74
N GLU A 164 -13.50 -19.57 30.42
CA GLU A 164 -13.79 -20.78 29.66
C GLU A 164 -12.77 -21.91 29.93
N LEU A 165 -11.54 -21.59 30.34
CA LEU A 165 -10.49 -22.57 30.66
C LEU A 165 -10.52 -23.07 32.10
N LYS A 166 -11.40 -22.52 32.94
CA LYS A 166 -11.69 -23.07 34.27
C LYS A 166 -12.45 -24.38 34.06
N LEU A 167 -11.78 -25.51 34.26
CA LEU A 167 -12.44 -26.81 34.26
C LEU A 167 -13.46 -26.81 35.42
N ASP A 168 -14.73 -27.09 35.13
CA ASP A 168 -15.88 -27.12 36.08
C ASP A 168 -15.68 -28.05 37.31
N ASN A 169 -14.58 -28.78 37.36
CA ASN A 169 -14.24 -29.65 38.48
C ASN A 169 -13.93 -28.90 39.78
N ASP A 170 -13.70 -27.58 39.74
CA ASP A 170 -13.55 -26.77 40.96
C ASP A 170 -14.89 -26.56 41.70
N ALA A 171 -16.04 -26.90 41.10
CA ALA A 171 -17.36 -26.69 41.69
C ALA A 171 -18.00 -27.95 42.31
N LYS A 172 -17.35 -29.13 42.24
CA LYS A 172 -17.98 -30.40 42.62
C LYS A 172 -17.12 -31.38 43.42
N ASP A 173 -16.05 -30.94 44.06
CA ASP A 173 -15.46 -31.73 45.15
C ASP A 173 -15.91 -31.12 46.48
N GLY A 174 -17.11 -31.54 46.94
CA GLY A 174 -17.65 -31.24 48.26
C GLY A 174 -16.91 -31.95 49.39
N ASN A 175 -15.62 -32.23 49.21
CA ASN A 175 -14.72 -32.65 50.27
C ASN A 175 -13.91 -31.41 50.68
N ASP A 176 -14.48 -30.64 51.60
CA ASP A 176 -13.86 -29.50 52.30
C ASP A 176 -12.69 -29.94 53.20
N GLU A 177 -11.79 -30.81 52.72
CA GLU A 177 -10.50 -30.99 53.37
C GLU A 177 -9.65 -29.75 53.08
N LEU A 178 -9.74 -28.78 53.99
CA LEU A 178 -8.79 -27.67 54.06
C LEU A 178 -7.38 -28.25 53.97
N SER A 179 -6.62 -27.82 52.96
CA SER A 179 -5.19 -28.20 52.89
C SER A 179 -4.53 -27.89 54.23
N TYR A 180 -3.57 -28.72 54.67
CA TYR A 180 -2.89 -28.54 55.96
C TYR A 180 -2.43 -27.10 56.22
N ALA A 181 -1.94 -26.40 55.20
CA ALA A 181 -1.58 -24.99 55.27
C ALA A 181 -2.78 -24.06 55.61
N LYS A 182 -3.95 -24.28 54.99
CA LYS A 182 -5.18 -23.51 55.32
C LYS A 182 -5.64 -23.78 56.75
N GLN A 183 -5.51 -25.02 57.25
CA GLN A 183 -5.83 -25.37 58.63
C GLN A 183 -4.89 -24.68 59.63
N GLN A 184 -3.59 -24.63 59.34
CA GLN A 184 -2.60 -23.93 60.17
C GLN A 184 -2.77 -22.40 60.14
N LEU A 185 -3.20 -21.84 59.01
CA LEU A 185 -3.36 -20.39 58.83
C LEU A 185 -4.77 -19.87 59.17
N GLY A 186 -5.70 -20.75 59.54
CA GLY A 186 -7.07 -20.36 59.92
C GLY A 186 -7.90 -19.73 58.80
N THR A 187 -7.61 -20.06 57.53
CA THR A 187 -8.30 -19.46 56.36
C THR A 187 -9.45 -20.34 55.89
N THR A 188 -10.60 -19.74 55.58
CA THR A 188 -11.76 -20.43 54.99
C THR A 188 -11.47 -20.92 53.57
N SER A 189 -12.17 -21.96 53.12
CA SER A 189 -11.89 -22.61 51.83
C SER A 189 -12.08 -21.66 50.63
N SER A 190 -13.02 -20.71 50.75
CA SER A 190 -13.47 -19.81 49.68
C SER A 190 -12.67 -18.51 49.54
N GLU A 191 -11.82 -18.15 50.51
CA GLU A 191 -11.04 -16.90 50.44
C GLU A 191 -9.77 -17.07 49.62
N THR A 192 -9.60 -16.27 48.57
CA THR A 192 -8.32 -16.14 47.86
C THR A 192 -7.51 -15.02 48.47
N LYS A 193 -6.35 -15.38 49.02
CA LYS A 193 -5.38 -14.44 49.59
C LYS A 193 -4.06 -14.52 48.86
N LEU A 194 -3.45 -13.37 48.64
CA LEU A 194 -2.10 -13.26 48.13
C LEU A 194 -1.25 -12.54 49.17
N LEU A 195 -0.18 -13.17 49.64
CA LEU A 195 0.70 -12.63 50.70
C LEU A 195 -0.06 -12.23 51.99
N GLY A 196 -1.13 -12.94 52.33
CA GLY A 196 -1.95 -12.69 53.52
C GLY A 196 -3.03 -11.61 53.37
N LEU A 197 -3.08 -10.92 52.23
CA LEU A 197 -4.12 -9.95 51.90
C LEU A 197 -5.22 -10.59 51.04
N PRO A 198 -6.49 -10.15 51.18
CA PRO A 198 -7.54 -10.57 50.25
C PRO A 198 -7.14 -10.19 48.82
N TRP A 199 -7.34 -11.12 47.88
CA TRP A 199 -7.02 -10.97 46.47
C TRP A 199 -8.27 -11.19 45.63
N ASP A 200 -8.71 -10.13 44.95
CA ASP A 200 -9.77 -10.18 43.96
C ASP A 200 -9.20 -10.57 42.60
N LYS A 201 -9.62 -11.74 42.10
CA LYS A 201 -9.11 -12.29 40.83
C LYS A 201 -9.56 -11.51 39.61
N GLU A 202 -10.64 -10.74 39.69
CA GLU A 202 -11.18 -9.99 38.55
C GLU A 202 -10.55 -8.61 38.45
N ASN A 203 -10.28 -7.98 39.59
CA ASN A 203 -9.89 -6.57 39.67
C ASN A 203 -8.42 -6.35 40.05
N ASP A 204 -7.82 -7.26 40.84
CA ASP A 204 -6.43 -7.07 41.28
C ASP A 204 -5.44 -7.54 40.21
N THR A 205 -4.37 -6.76 40.01
CA THR A 205 -3.31 -7.05 39.03
C THR A 205 -1.95 -7.14 39.69
N LEU A 206 -1.22 -8.22 39.42
CA LEU A 206 0.18 -8.39 39.81
C LEU A 206 1.05 -7.89 38.66
N ARG A 207 1.94 -6.93 38.95
CA ARG A 207 2.96 -6.48 38.01
C ARG A 207 4.32 -6.94 38.50
N ILE A 208 5.03 -7.67 37.66
CA ILE A 208 6.44 -8.00 37.85
C ILE A 208 7.22 -7.14 36.86
N GLU A 209 8.03 -6.21 37.38
CA GLU A 209 8.96 -5.44 36.57
C GLU A 209 10.29 -6.18 36.54
N PHE A 210 10.70 -6.65 35.37
CA PHE A 210 12.03 -7.19 35.19
C PHE A 210 13.00 -6.03 34.96
N PRO A 211 14.13 -5.97 35.70
CA PRO A 211 15.12 -4.94 35.45
C PRO A 211 15.66 -5.10 34.03
N GLN A 212 15.59 -4.04 33.23
CA GLN A 212 16.24 -4.00 31.91
C GLN A 212 17.74 -3.82 32.11
N VAL A 213 18.43 -4.90 32.44
CA VAL A 213 19.89 -4.90 32.48
C VAL A 213 20.39 -5.19 31.07
N GLU A 214 20.98 -4.19 30.42
CA GLU A 214 21.75 -4.39 29.19
C GLU A 214 22.99 -5.23 29.53
N THR A 215 22.88 -6.56 29.42
CA THR A 215 24.04 -7.44 29.46
C THR A 215 24.55 -7.70 28.06
N GLU A 216 25.85 -7.59 27.87
CA GLU A 216 26.50 -8.14 26.68
C GLU A 216 26.11 -9.63 26.53
N PRO A 217 25.80 -10.12 25.32
CA PRO A 217 25.37 -11.50 25.07
C PRO A 217 26.53 -12.49 25.17
N THR A 218 27.33 -12.38 26.22
CA THR A 218 28.42 -13.30 26.56
C THR A 218 27.97 -14.24 27.65
N LYS A 219 28.50 -15.47 27.66
CA LYS A 219 28.19 -16.50 28.67
C LYS A 219 28.38 -15.99 30.10
N GLN A 220 29.42 -15.18 30.34
CA GLN A 220 29.67 -14.57 31.65
C GLN A 220 28.65 -13.48 32.00
N GLY A 221 28.24 -12.65 31.04
CA GLY A 221 27.21 -11.64 31.23
C GLY A 221 25.90 -12.24 31.72
N VAL A 222 25.42 -13.29 31.02
CA VAL A 222 24.18 -14.00 31.36
C VAL A 222 24.26 -14.72 32.71
N LEU A 223 25.40 -15.36 33.03
CA LEU A 223 25.57 -16.03 34.32
C LEU A 223 25.64 -15.03 35.48
N SER A 224 26.25 -13.87 35.28
CA SER A 224 26.34 -12.82 36.30
C SER A 224 24.98 -12.20 36.64
N THR A 225 24.10 -12.02 35.64
CA THR A 225 22.74 -11.55 35.89
C THR A 225 21.89 -12.61 36.55
N LEU A 226 22.03 -13.87 36.15
CA LEU A 226 21.33 -14.96 36.84
C LEU A 226 21.70 -14.98 38.32
N ALA A 227 22.99 -14.94 38.66
CA ALA A 227 23.44 -14.93 40.05
C ALA A 227 22.80 -13.79 40.88
N LYS A 228 22.74 -12.58 40.33
CA LYS A 228 22.10 -11.41 40.98
C LYS A 228 20.60 -11.53 41.23
N VAL A 229 19.90 -12.42 40.53
CA VAL A 229 18.45 -12.64 40.74
C VAL A 229 18.20 -13.64 41.88
N TYR A 230 19.19 -14.48 42.20
CA TYR A 230 19.07 -15.53 43.22
C TYR A 230 19.74 -15.19 44.56
N ASP A 231 20.69 -14.26 44.58
CA ASP A 231 21.24 -13.64 45.81
C ASP A 231 20.29 -12.56 46.38
#